data_AF-A0A2T5EJD8-F1
#
_entry.id   AF-A0A2T5EJD8-F1
#
_cell.length_a   1.000
_cell.length_b   1.000
_cell.length_c   1.000
_cell.angle_alpha   90.00
_cell.angle_beta   90.00
_cell.angle_gamma   90.00
#
_symmetry.space_group_name_H-M   'P 1'
#
loop_
_entity.id
_entity.type
_entity.pdbx_description
1 polymer ?
#
loop_
_entity_poly.entity_id
_entity_poly.type
_entity_poly.pdbx_seq_one_letter_code
_entity_poly.pdbx_strand_id
1 'polypeptide(L)'
;MVDMAKQRQFGVKPVAATQVSIEALQGRDIATLNADEKATFDFFVTQGRKYGVAVSFVSEAPQEEIERAKSRQEYDEIVARYPSRITVTSK
;
A
#
# COMPACT_ATOMS: atom_id res chain seq x y z
N MET A 1 -22.48 34.03 -0.48
CA MET A 1 -21.63 33.17 -1.34
C MET A 1 -20.89 32.24 -0.41
N VAL A 2 -21.30 30.97 -0.37
CA VAL A 2 -20.99 30.05 0.74
C VAL A 2 -19.68 29.31 0.48
N ASP A 3 -18.84 29.35 1.50
CA ASP A 3 -17.59 28.66 1.82
C ASP A 3 -17.02 27.60 0.86
N MET A 4 -15.78 27.85 0.45
CA MET A 4 -14.84 26.98 -0.27
C MET A 4 -14.32 25.79 0.59
N ALA A 5 -15.11 25.26 1.51
CA ALA A 5 -14.71 24.20 2.45
C ALA A 5 -15.18 22.81 1.99
N LYS A 6 -14.67 22.31 0.85
CA LYS A 6 -14.76 20.87 0.53
C LYS A 6 -13.77 20.45 -0.56
N GLN A 7 -12.48 20.52 -0.24
CA GLN A 7 -11.50 19.68 -0.94
C GLN A 7 -11.85 18.21 -0.65
N ARG A 8 -12.57 17.58 -1.59
CA ARG A 8 -12.84 16.15 -1.58
C ARG A 8 -11.52 15.41 -1.82
N GLN A 9 -10.93 14.90 -0.75
CA GLN A 9 -9.77 14.00 -0.68
C GLN A 9 -9.99 12.62 -1.36
N PHE A 10 -10.83 12.50 -2.39
CA PHE A 10 -11.12 11.23 -3.07
C PHE A 10 -11.07 11.40 -4.58
N GLY A 11 -9.88 11.65 -5.13
CA GLY A 11 -9.76 11.84 -6.57
C GLY A 11 -8.38 12.17 -7.10
N VAL A 12 -7.30 11.77 -6.43
CA VAL A 12 -6.02 11.69 -7.14
C VAL A 12 -6.15 10.50 -8.09
N LYS A 13 -6.66 10.73 -9.30
CA LYS A 13 -6.38 9.84 -10.42
C LYS A 13 -4.87 9.90 -10.55
N PRO A 14 -4.13 8.82 -10.25
CA PRO A 14 -2.72 8.83 -10.56
C PRO A 14 -2.70 8.80 -12.09
N VAL A 15 -2.39 9.94 -12.70
CA VAL A 15 -2.27 10.08 -14.16
C VAL A 15 -1.27 9.05 -14.74
N ALA A 16 -0.50 8.37 -13.88
CA ALA A 16 0.48 7.34 -14.23
C ALA A 16 0.29 5.98 -13.52
N ALA A 17 -0.83 5.70 -12.82
CA ALA A 17 -1.05 4.36 -12.23
C ALA A 17 -1.49 3.37 -13.31
N THR A 18 -0.51 2.79 -13.97
CA THR A 18 -0.69 1.73 -14.94
C THR A 18 -0.36 0.38 -14.29
N GLN A 19 -0.83 -0.70 -14.91
CA GLN A 19 -0.45 -2.05 -14.49
C GLN A 19 1.09 -2.22 -14.47
N VAL A 20 1.80 -1.61 -15.43
CA VAL A 20 3.27 -1.61 -15.48
C VAL A 20 3.87 -0.91 -14.24
N SER A 21 3.26 0.20 -13.79
CA SER A 21 3.74 0.96 -12.63
C SER A 21 3.65 0.16 -11.32
N ILE A 22 2.59 -0.64 -11.15
CA ILE A 22 2.43 -1.47 -9.94
C ILE A 22 3.27 -2.74 -10.03
N GLU A 23 3.42 -3.35 -11.21
CA GLU A 23 4.32 -4.48 -11.43
C GLU A 23 5.79 -4.10 -11.15
N ALA A 24 6.19 -2.85 -11.41
CA ALA A 24 7.51 -2.34 -11.03
C ALA A 24 7.74 -2.25 -9.51
N LEU A 25 6.69 -2.28 -8.69
CA LEU A 25 6.77 -2.33 -7.24
C LEU A 25 6.88 -3.77 -6.69
N GLN A 26 6.79 -4.79 -7.55
CA GLN A 26 6.94 -6.19 -7.17
C GLN A 26 8.27 -6.42 -6.43
N GLY A 27 8.18 -6.96 -5.21
CA GLY A 27 9.34 -7.26 -4.37
C GLY A 27 10.02 -6.05 -3.73
N ARG A 28 9.55 -4.82 -3.98
CA ARG A 28 10.05 -3.63 -3.28
C ARG A 28 9.50 -3.55 -1.87
N ASP A 29 10.26 -2.89 -1.00
CA ASP A 29 9.83 -2.62 0.37
C ASP A 29 8.94 -1.38 0.43
N ILE A 30 7.76 -1.50 1.07
CA ILE A 30 6.81 -0.41 1.30
C ILE A 30 7.51 0.78 1.97
N ALA A 31 8.41 0.54 2.93
CA ALA A 31 9.11 1.60 3.65
C ALA A 31 10.04 2.42 2.75
N THR A 32 10.46 1.86 1.61
CA THR A 32 11.37 2.49 0.64
C THR A 32 10.64 3.18 -0.51
N LEU A 33 9.30 3.16 -0.52
CA LEU A 33 8.53 3.79 -1.58
C LEU A 33 8.56 5.31 -1.49
N ASN A 34 8.76 5.95 -2.63
CA ASN A 34 8.60 7.39 -2.77
C ASN A 34 7.11 7.77 -2.74
N ALA A 35 6.80 9.06 -2.58
CA ALA A 35 5.41 9.53 -2.48
C ALA A 35 4.53 9.11 -3.67
N ASP A 36 5.07 9.14 -4.89
CA ASP A 36 4.35 8.74 -6.11
C ASP A 36 4.13 7.21 -6.19
N GLU A 37 5.13 6.44 -5.75
CA GLU A 37 5.06 4.98 -5.70
C GLU A 37 4.06 4.53 -4.64
N LYS A 38 4.07 5.19 -3.48
CA LYS A 38 3.10 4.97 -2.41
C LYS A 38 1.68 5.31 -2.88
N ALA A 39 1.48 6.41 -3.59
CA ALA A 39 0.18 6.75 -4.16
C ALA A 39 -0.30 5.70 -5.17
N THR A 40 0.61 5.14 -5.98
CA THR A 40 0.32 4.05 -6.91
C THR A 40 -0.08 2.78 -6.15
N PHE A 41 0.69 2.40 -5.12
CA PHE A 41 0.40 1.27 -4.26
C PHE A 41 -0.97 1.42 -3.58
N ASP A 42 -1.24 2.54 -2.91
CA ASP A 42 -2.51 2.81 -2.21
C ASP A 42 -3.70 2.77 -3.18
N PHE A 43 -3.51 3.27 -4.41
CA PHE A 43 -4.52 3.19 -5.46
C PHE A 43 -4.86 1.74 -5.84
N PHE A 44 -3.86 0.88 -6.10
CA PHE A 44 -4.10 -0.51 -6.47
C PHE A 44 -4.54 -1.39 -5.30
N VAL A 45 -4.15 -1.08 -4.06
CA VAL A 45 -4.73 -1.72 -2.87
C VAL A 45 -6.23 -1.47 -2.80
N THR A 46 -6.69 -0.27 -3.14
CA THR A 46 -8.10 0.12 -3.04
C THR A 46 -8.91 -0.25 -4.29
N GLN A 47 -8.34 -0.07 -5.48
CA GLN A 47 -9.04 -0.18 -6.77
C GLN A 47 -8.52 -1.31 -7.67
N GLY A 48 -7.46 -2.02 -7.29
CA GLY A 48 -6.78 -3.00 -8.16
C GLY A 48 -7.69 -4.11 -8.67
N ARG A 49 -8.70 -4.52 -7.87
CA ARG A 49 -9.71 -5.49 -8.30
C ARG A 49 -10.45 -5.09 -9.59
N LYS A 50 -10.65 -3.79 -9.84
CA LYS A 50 -11.29 -3.29 -11.08
C LYS A 50 -10.40 -3.45 -12.31
N TYR A 51 -9.09 -3.58 -12.10
CA TYR A 51 -8.06 -3.67 -13.13
C TYR A 51 -7.46 -5.08 -13.23
N GLY A 52 -8.03 -6.08 -12.55
CA GLY A 52 -7.48 -7.45 -12.52
C GLY A 52 -6.18 -7.59 -11.73
N VAL A 53 -5.82 -6.59 -10.92
CA VAL A 53 -4.59 -6.57 -10.11
C VAL A 53 -4.92 -6.77 -8.64
N ALA A 54 -4.35 -7.79 -8.01
CA ALA A 54 -4.34 -7.95 -6.56
C ALA A 54 -2.97 -7.55 -6.01
N VAL A 55 -2.96 -6.59 -5.09
CA VAL A 55 -1.74 -6.16 -4.39
C VAL A 55 -1.87 -6.59 -2.93
N SER A 56 -0.86 -7.30 -2.45
CA SER A 56 -0.66 -7.65 -1.06
C SER A 56 0.74 -7.25 -0.63
N PHE A 57 1.00 -7.31 0.66
CA PHE A 57 2.35 -7.15 1.19
C PHE A 57 2.58 -8.17 2.28
N VAL A 58 3.82 -8.61 2.39
CA VAL A 58 4.25 -9.56 3.40
C VAL A 58 5.37 -8.88 4.19
N SER A 59 5.16 -8.75 5.49
CA SER A 59 6.20 -8.30 6.41
C SER A 59 7.21 -9.43 6.60
N GLU A 60 8.50 -9.11 6.57
CA GLU A 60 9.57 -10.02 6.97
C GLU A 60 9.72 -10.09 8.51
N ALA A 61 8.78 -9.49 9.26
CA ALA A 61 8.78 -9.57 10.71
C ALA A 61 8.77 -11.03 11.19
N PRO A 62 9.57 -11.38 12.21
CA PRO A 62 9.58 -12.72 12.77
C PRO A 62 8.19 -13.08 13.28
N GLN A 63 7.72 -14.27 12.91
CA GLN A 63 6.40 -14.74 13.32
C GLN A 63 6.26 -14.76 14.86
N GLU A 64 7.34 -15.06 15.58
CA GLU A 64 7.37 -15.01 17.05
C GLU A 64 7.13 -13.62 17.65
N GLU A 65 7.44 -12.55 16.93
CA GLU A 65 7.15 -11.18 17.36
C GLU A 65 5.72 -10.78 17.01
N ILE A 66 5.27 -11.13 15.80
CA ILE A 66 3.87 -10.94 15.38
C ILE A 66 2.90 -11.65 16.33
N GLU A 67 3.19 -12.89 16.71
CA GLU A 67 2.35 -13.68 17.63
C GLU A 67 2.40 -13.15 19.08
N ARG A 68 3.47 -12.43 19.44
CA ARG A 68 3.57 -11.75 20.72
C ARG A 68 2.75 -10.48 20.79
N ALA A 69 2.34 -9.91 19.66
CA ALA A 69 1.51 -8.72 19.62
C ALA A 69 0.16 -9.00 20.30
N LYS A 70 -0.11 -8.30 21.40
CA LYS A 70 -1.36 -8.44 22.16
C LYS A 70 -2.45 -7.50 21.67
N SER A 71 -2.09 -6.58 20.78
CA SER A 71 -3.00 -5.61 20.20
C SER A 71 -2.68 -5.36 18.73
N ARG A 72 -3.68 -4.88 18.00
CA ARG A 72 -3.50 -4.50 16.58
C ARG A 72 -2.50 -3.36 16.42
N GLN A 73 -2.44 -2.45 17.37
CA GLN A 73 -1.50 -1.33 17.35
C GLN A 73 -0.06 -1.81 17.51
N GLU A 74 0.18 -2.77 18.40
CA GLU A 74 1.48 -3.42 18.58
C GLU A 74 1.87 -4.26 17.37
N TYR A 75 0.91 -4.94 16.73
CA TYR A 75 1.12 -5.63 15.45
C TYR A 75 1.60 -4.65 14.37
N ASP A 76 0.91 -3.51 14.22
CA ASP A 76 1.24 -2.50 13.22
C ASP A 76 2.63 -1.88 13.50
N GLU A 77 2.97 -1.66 14.78
CA GLU A 77 4.31 -1.19 15.19
C GLU A 77 5.42 -2.20 14.92
N ILE A 78 5.18 -3.50 15.17
CA ILE A 78 6.14 -4.56 14.89
C ILE A 78 6.35 -4.66 13.38
N VAL A 79 5.27 -4.77 12.61
CA VAL A 79 5.32 -4.85 11.14
C VAL A 79 6.01 -3.64 10.53
N ALA A 80 5.83 -2.43 11.10
CA ALA A 80 6.50 -1.22 10.64
C ALA A 80 8.02 -1.19 10.90
N ARG A 81 8.53 -1.99 11.85
CA ARG A 81 9.98 -2.09 12.12
C ARG A 81 10.71 -3.01 11.15
N TYR A 82 9.98 -3.88 10.45
CA TYR A 82 10.56 -4.85 9.53
C TYR A 82 10.25 -4.51 8.07
N PRO A 83 11.18 -4.84 7.14
CA PRO A 83 10.94 -4.68 5.72
C PRO A 83 9.64 -5.38 5.31
N SER A 84 8.82 -4.70 4.52
CA SER A 84 7.55 -5.25 4.05
C SER A 84 7.55 -5.31 2.53
N ARG A 85 7.66 -6.51 1.97
CA ARG A 85 7.74 -6.70 0.52
C ARG A 85 6.37 -6.70 -0.12
N ILE A 86 6.25 -5.94 -1.19
CA ILE A 86 5.05 -5.85 -2.01
C ILE A 86 4.98 -7.08 -2.92
N THR A 87 3.79 -7.68 -2.96
CA THR A 87 3.46 -8.77 -3.88
C THR A 87 2.26 -8.35 -4.71
N VAL A 88 2.44 -8.41 -6.03
CA VAL A 88 1.48 -8.04 -7.05
C VAL A 88 1.14 -9.31 -7.82
N THR A 89 -0.15 -9.58 -7.94
CA THR A 89 -0.70 -10.69 -8.71
C THR A 89 -1.69 -10.11 -9.71
N SER A 90 -1.33 -10.09 -10.99
CA SER A 90 -2.22 -9.75 -12.10
C SER A 90 -2.79 -11.03 -12.74
N LYS A 91 -4.05 -10.99 -13.19
CA LYS A 91 -4.73 -12.07 -13.92
C LYS A 91 -5.13 -11.66 -15.32
#